data_AF-A0A2S6FZV3-F1
#
_entry.id   AF-A0A2S6FZV3-F1
#
_cell.length_a   1.000
_cell.length_b   1.000
_cell.length_c   1.000
_cell.angle_alpha   90.00
_cell.angle_beta   90.00
_cell.angle_gamma   90.00
#
_symmetry.space_group_name_H-M   'P 1'
#
loop_
_entity.id
_entity.type
_entity.pdbx_description
1 polymer ?
#
loop_
_entity_poly.entity_id
_entity_poly.type
_entity_poly.pdbx_seq_one_letter_code
_entity_poly.pdbx_strand_id
1 'polypeptide(L)'
;MKKKLSLIVLILIFALFTYGCSQKISLLETKAEYFTEYTNNDISIKISNTVKDKENIYSMLLEDLQKINSFSPIYNIEIDIDEKNVIPKVERSIKCNSSFIKTEEFKKELIKKSYDIYDNWISEGLYAKIFKGDMEALEFPEYYEEHDFSLFGARFFEPFASKREIENVQAASIDLVEYTIKKGKKEELLKNQVDISDIEEWAKDKNIDLSYQRSIESLMNRMEANKLNSNVYLTLNTKEDINGFIIDIQTMDEQYDVAEELEDFILKMDTSIKGIKEGIKKDAPNFYNDYSTVIENVPKIHYYFDNNSKTQGGAFLGKGMIELKRLSAQAHEFGHILVTDSFFKNSIQIDNMPQWLDEGIVNYLDMAYSGLIGEEMVSDLLEARKEDTVKEIYYDYDKVIEVLEVNDIDLNKLDKIIKDKDERIKIVNIVLIDGIKVIKNKGLEILVEDTVFVKDGYNANQTLRPMDEGNYIDYHLNQIFTNYLIHEYGLEKLLYLRVEDFDILTYEDYFGKGYGELKADWMKYLKENIKAIELIL
;
A
#
# COMPACT_ATOMS: atom_id res chain seq x y z
N MET A 1 -65.77 10.43 -8.38
CA MET A 1 -65.04 9.93 -7.20
C MET A 1 -63.75 9.17 -7.54
N LYS A 2 -63.74 8.23 -8.49
CA LYS A 2 -62.52 7.44 -8.83
C LYS A 2 -61.28 8.26 -9.25
N LYS A 3 -61.44 9.38 -9.97
CA LYS A 3 -60.32 10.27 -10.35
C LYS A 3 -59.68 11.04 -9.17
N LYS A 4 -60.47 11.43 -8.15
CA LYS A 4 -59.94 12.09 -6.94
C LYS A 4 -59.21 11.11 -6.03
N LEU A 5 -59.68 9.86 -5.94
CA LEU A 5 -59.02 8.80 -5.18
C LEU A 5 -57.65 8.43 -5.78
N SER A 6 -57.56 8.35 -7.11
CA SER A 6 -56.31 8.06 -7.82
C SER A 6 -55.26 9.16 -7.64
N LEU A 7 -55.67 10.43 -7.61
CA LEU A 7 -54.76 11.56 -7.41
C LEU A 7 -54.22 11.60 -5.97
N ILE A 8 -55.06 11.30 -4.98
CA ILE A 8 -54.66 11.22 -3.57
C ILE A 8 -53.69 10.06 -3.33
N VAL A 9 -53.93 8.89 -3.95
CA VAL A 9 -53.01 7.75 -3.88
C VAL A 9 -51.69 8.05 -4.58
N LEU A 10 -51.72 8.74 -5.73
CA LEU A 10 -50.49 9.16 -6.42
C LEU A 10 -49.69 10.18 -5.59
N ILE A 11 -50.35 11.12 -4.91
CA ILE A 11 -49.72 12.10 -4.00
C ILE A 11 -49.18 11.41 -2.73
N LEU A 12 -49.86 10.39 -2.21
CA LEU A 12 -49.37 9.60 -1.06
C LEU A 12 -48.18 8.72 -1.43
N ILE A 13 -48.18 8.13 -2.62
CA ILE A 13 -47.03 7.39 -3.15
C ILE A 13 -45.87 8.36 -3.41
N PHE A 14 -46.14 9.53 -4.02
CA PHE A 14 -45.11 10.57 -4.18
C PHE A 14 -44.60 11.05 -2.82
N ALA A 15 -45.45 11.27 -1.83
CA ALA A 15 -45.04 11.65 -0.47
C ALA A 15 -44.23 10.54 0.22
N LEU A 16 -44.53 9.26 -0.02
CA LEU A 16 -43.72 8.13 0.45
C LEU A 16 -42.37 8.03 -0.27
N PHE A 17 -42.26 8.52 -1.50
CA PHE A 17 -41.00 8.61 -2.26
C PHE A 17 -40.22 9.92 -2.03
N THR A 18 -40.88 11.02 -1.62
CA THR A 18 -40.25 12.33 -1.39
C THR A 18 -39.99 12.64 0.08
N TYR A 19 -40.68 11.97 1.00
CA TYR A 19 -40.45 12.01 2.44
C TYR A 19 -40.23 10.57 2.92
N GLY A 20 -39.02 10.05 2.72
CA GLY A 20 -38.53 8.98 3.58
C GLY A 20 -38.43 9.54 5.00
N CYS A 21 -39.53 9.58 5.75
CA CYS A 21 -39.49 9.86 7.17
C CYS A 21 -38.77 8.68 7.82
N SER A 22 -37.46 8.80 7.97
CA SER A 22 -36.73 7.85 8.80
C SER A 22 -37.33 7.88 10.19
N GLN A 23 -37.53 6.70 10.76
CA GLN A 23 -38.08 6.59 12.11
C GLN A 23 -37.08 7.21 13.07
N LYS A 24 -37.60 7.98 14.04
CA LYS A 24 -36.80 8.49 15.15
C LYS A 24 -36.04 7.33 15.78
N ILE A 25 -34.71 7.44 15.86
CA ILE A 25 -33.88 6.44 16.54
C ILE A 25 -34.35 6.30 17.99
N SER A 26 -34.60 5.07 18.40
CA SER A 26 -34.85 4.70 19.78
C SER A 26 -33.90 3.58 20.15
N LEU A 27 -33.15 3.78 21.23
CA LEU A 27 -32.16 2.83 21.74
C LEU A 27 -32.60 2.33 23.11
N LEU A 28 -32.37 1.05 23.36
CA LEU A 28 -32.62 0.42 24.64
C LEU A 28 -31.37 0.50 25.51
N GLU A 29 -31.51 1.09 26.70
CA GLU A 29 -30.41 1.19 27.67
C GLU A 29 -30.24 -0.13 28.44
N THR A 30 -29.01 -0.65 28.45
CA THR A 30 -28.57 -1.78 29.25
C THR A 30 -27.38 -1.36 30.11
N LYS A 31 -27.48 -1.55 31.43
CA LYS A 31 -26.40 -1.24 32.38
C LYS A 31 -25.60 -2.49 32.68
N ALA A 32 -24.30 -2.47 32.39
CA ALA A 32 -23.34 -3.47 32.79
C ALA A 32 -22.41 -2.93 33.89
N GLU A 33 -21.60 -3.82 34.47
CA GLU A 33 -20.67 -3.48 35.56
C GLU A 33 -19.66 -2.39 35.15
N TYR A 34 -19.15 -2.47 33.92
CA TYR A 34 -18.07 -1.59 33.43
C TYR A 34 -18.52 -0.56 32.38
N PHE A 35 -19.73 -0.66 31.85
CA PHE A 35 -20.23 0.25 30.81
C PHE A 35 -21.76 0.39 30.87
N THR A 36 -22.26 1.42 30.21
CA THR A 36 -23.67 1.56 29.84
C THR A 36 -23.76 1.43 28.31
N GLU A 37 -24.65 0.57 27.82
CA GLU A 37 -24.84 0.31 26.39
C GLU A 37 -26.24 0.72 25.95
N TYR A 38 -26.34 1.34 24.79
CA TYR A 38 -27.59 1.79 24.16
C TYR A 38 -27.68 1.18 22.78
N THR A 39 -28.65 0.29 22.55
CA THR A 39 -28.69 -0.51 21.32
C THR A 39 -30.07 -0.57 20.68
N ASN A 40 -30.09 -0.79 19.37
CA ASN A 40 -31.19 -1.37 18.62
C ASN A 40 -30.61 -2.36 17.57
N ASN A 41 -31.37 -2.69 16.51
CA ASN A 41 -30.90 -3.62 15.49
C ASN A 41 -29.75 -3.07 14.62
N ASP A 42 -29.62 -1.75 14.51
CA ASP A 42 -28.74 -1.08 13.56
C ASP A 42 -27.66 -0.21 14.23
N ILE A 43 -27.79 0.10 15.51
CA ILE A 43 -26.93 1.03 16.23
C ILE A 43 -26.58 0.44 17.59
N SER A 44 -25.30 0.41 17.92
CA SER A 44 -24.77 0.13 19.25
C SER A 44 -23.88 1.27 19.73
N ILE A 45 -24.21 1.85 20.89
CA ILE A 45 -23.39 2.86 21.57
C ILE A 45 -23.02 2.34 22.94
N LYS A 46 -21.74 2.10 23.16
CA LYS A 46 -21.18 1.68 24.43
C LYS A 46 -20.39 2.82 25.05
N ILE A 47 -20.71 3.17 26.30
CA ILE A 47 -20.01 4.22 27.05
C ILE A 47 -19.50 3.61 28.35
N SER A 48 -18.17 3.59 28.50
CA SER A 48 -17.52 3.13 29.72
C SER A 48 -18.00 3.93 30.94
N ASN A 49 -18.20 3.25 32.07
CA ASN A 49 -18.62 3.88 33.31
C ASN A 49 -17.55 4.83 33.90
N THR A 50 -16.33 4.81 33.38
CA THR A 50 -15.25 5.74 33.74
C THR A 50 -15.36 7.11 33.08
N VAL A 51 -16.17 7.22 32.02
CA VAL A 51 -16.37 8.46 31.24
C VAL A 51 -17.23 9.44 32.05
N LYS A 52 -16.75 10.69 32.15
CA LYS A 52 -17.50 11.77 32.81
C LYS A 52 -18.63 12.26 31.89
N ASP A 53 -19.73 12.74 32.47
CA ASP A 53 -20.87 13.33 31.73
C ASP A 53 -21.49 12.41 30.66
N LYS A 54 -21.55 11.10 30.94
CA LYS A 54 -22.06 10.07 30.01
C LYS A 54 -23.45 10.37 29.43
N GLU A 55 -24.34 10.99 30.21
CA GLU A 55 -25.69 11.34 29.75
C GLU A 55 -25.66 12.45 28.68
N ASN A 56 -24.78 13.44 28.87
CA ASN A 56 -24.59 14.51 27.89
C ASN A 56 -23.93 13.97 26.62
N ILE A 57 -22.92 13.10 26.76
CA ILE A 57 -22.27 12.43 25.63
C ILE A 57 -23.28 11.60 24.83
N TYR A 58 -24.07 10.78 25.51
CA TYR A 58 -25.14 10.01 24.87
C TYR A 58 -26.15 10.92 24.15
N SER A 59 -26.57 12.01 24.78
CA SER A 59 -27.53 12.95 24.19
C SER A 59 -26.99 13.60 22.91
N MET A 60 -25.73 14.06 22.93
CA MET A 60 -25.05 14.61 21.75
C MET A 60 -24.95 13.58 20.63
N LEU A 61 -24.51 12.35 20.93
CA LEU A 61 -24.42 11.28 19.93
C LEU A 61 -25.78 10.95 19.32
N LEU A 62 -26.81 10.85 20.16
CA LEU A 62 -28.15 10.57 19.69
C LEU A 62 -28.64 11.70 18.78
N GLU A 63 -28.39 12.97 19.10
CA GLU A 63 -28.74 14.09 18.22
C GLU A 63 -28.04 14.02 16.87
N ASP A 64 -26.74 13.73 16.84
CA ASP A 64 -25.99 13.62 15.59
C ASP A 64 -26.44 12.42 14.75
N LEU A 65 -26.65 11.25 15.37
CA LEU A 65 -27.22 10.08 14.71
C LEU A 65 -28.64 10.35 14.18
N GLN A 66 -29.47 11.13 14.89
CA GLN A 66 -30.82 11.47 14.41
C GLN A 66 -30.75 12.36 13.16
N LYS A 67 -29.80 13.29 13.09
CA LYS A 67 -29.60 14.12 11.88
C LYS A 67 -29.16 13.27 10.71
N ILE A 68 -28.20 12.38 10.92
CA ILE A 68 -27.75 11.43 9.88
C ILE A 68 -28.91 10.56 9.43
N ASN A 69 -29.61 9.91 10.36
CA ASN A 69 -30.75 9.06 10.04
C ASN A 69 -31.88 9.82 9.32
N SER A 70 -32.09 11.12 9.62
CA SER A 70 -33.06 11.97 8.91
C SER A 70 -32.71 12.19 7.44
N PHE A 71 -31.43 12.09 7.09
CA PHE A 71 -30.95 12.19 5.72
C PHE A 71 -31.14 10.87 4.94
N SER A 72 -30.80 9.74 5.56
CA SER A 72 -31.08 8.39 5.07
C SER A 72 -31.00 7.38 6.22
N PRO A 73 -31.73 6.25 6.18
CA PRO A 73 -31.64 5.24 7.25
C PRO A 73 -30.20 4.74 7.47
N ILE A 74 -29.81 4.65 8.74
CA ILE A 74 -28.51 4.11 9.17
C ILE A 74 -28.60 2.59 9.23
N TYR A 75 -27.55 1.91 8.77
CA TYR A 75 -27.43 0.46 8.89
C TYR A 75 -26.12 0.10 9.58
N ASN A 76 -26.24 -0.59 10.72
CA ASN A 76 -25.15 -1.27 11.42
C ASN A 76 -23.93 -0.38 11.76
N ILE A 77 -24.02 0.38 12.85
CA ILE A 77 -22.92 1.17 13.41
C ILE A 77 -22.64 0.80 14.86
N GLU A 78 -21.36 0.69 15.21
CA GLU A 78 -20.88 0.44 16.56
C GLU A 78 -19.93 1.54 17.03
N ILE A 79 -20.20 2.09 18.22
CA ILE A 79 -19.44 3.18 18.84
C ILE A 79 -19.07 2.77 20.26
N ASP A 80 -17.78 2.80 20.60
CA ASP A 80 -17.26 2.52 21.96
C ASP A 80 -16.49 3.72 22.51
N ILE A 81 -16.96 4.25 23.63
CA ILE A 81 -16.39 5.42 24.28
C ILE A 81 -15.75 5.01 25.60
N ASP A 82 -14.43 5.14 25.67
CA ASP A 82 -13.64 4.89 26.87
C ASP A 82 -12.53 5.94 26.97
N GLU A 83 -12.32 6.51 28.16
CA GLU A 83 -11.21 7.44 28.42
C GLU A 83 -9.84 6.78 28.23
N LYS A 84 -9.76 5.44 28.22
CA LYS A 84 -8.55 4.71 27.85
C LYS A 84 -8.20 4.85 26.37
N ASN A 85 -9.18 5.12 25.50
CA ASN A 85 -8.99 5.34 24.08
C ASN A 85 -8.56 6.80 23.84
N VAL A 86 -7.41 7.18 24.40
CA VAL A 86 -6.83 8.52 24.20
C VAL A 86 -6.63 8.81 22.71
N ILE A 87 -6.40 7.75 21.93
CA ILE A 87 -6.25 7.76 20.48
C ILE A 87 -7.45 7.03 19.86
N PRO A 88 -8.24 7.69 18.99
CA PRO A 88 -9.30 7.01 18.26
C PRO A 88 -8.76 5.85 17.42
N LYS A 89 -9.40 4.68 17.54
CA LYS A 89 -9.18 3.54 16.64
C LYS A 89 -10.43 3.34 15.82
N VAL A 90 -10.29 3.47 14.52
CA VAL A 90 -11.39 3.26 13.57
C VAL A 90 -11.14 1.96 12.84
N GLU A 91 -11.90 0.95 13.23
CA GLU A 91 -11.97 -0.36 12.58
C GLU A 91 -13.38 -0.48 11.98
N ARG A 92 -14.02 -1.66 12.08
CA ARG A 92 -15.47 -1.78 11.85
C ARG A 92 -16.32 -0.96 12.85
N SER A 93 -15.72 -0.56 13.98
CA SER A 93 -16.35 0.24 15.04
C SER A 93 -15.55 1.51 15.30
N ILE A 94 -16.21 2.59 15.74
CA ILE A 94 -15.56 3.83 16.18
C ILE A 94 -15.22 3.72 17.66
N LYS A 95 -13.93 3.62 18.01
CA LYS A 95 -13.47 3.58 19.41
C LYS A 95 -12.75 4.88 19.76
N CYS A 96 -13.23 5.67 20.72
CA CYS A 96 -12.62 6.96 21.06
C CYS A 96 -12.84 7.37 22.52
N ASN A 97 -12.21 8.47 22.95
CA ASN A 97 -12.50 9.13 24.23
C ASN A 97 -13.64 10.15 24.09
N SER A 98 -14.07 10.73 25.22
CA SER A 98 -15.15 11.72 25.26
C SER A 98 -14.83 13.04 24.57
N SER A 99 -13.55 13.42 24.49
CA SER A 99 -13.14 14.69 23.86
C SER A 99 -13.29 14.67 22.35
N PHE A 100 -13.04 13.52 21.71
CA PHE A 100 -13.10 13.37 20.26
C PHE A 100 -14.52 13.52 19.70
N ILE A 101 -15.54 13.14 20.47
CA ILE A 101 -16.96 13.17 20.06
C ILE A 101 -17.43 14.56 19.61
N LYS A 102 -16.79 15.63 20.10
CA LYS A 102 -17.17 17.01 19.80
C LYS A 102 -16.55 17.55 18.52
N THR A 103 -15.64 16.82 17.89
CA THR A 103 -14.89 17.32 16.74
C THR A 103 -15.66 17.17 15.44
N GLU A 104 -15.21 17.89 14.41
CA GLU A 104 -15.74 17.75 13.06
C GLU A 104 -15.37 16.39 12.46
N GLU A 105 -14.16 15.91 12.72
CA GLU A 105 -13.65 14.62 12.28
C GLU A 105 -14.51 13.48 12.81
N PHE A 106 -14.95 13.54 14.06
CA PHE A 106 -15.86 12.52 14.60
C PHE A 106 -17.18 12.45 13.84
N LYS A 107 -17.76 13.60 13.45
CA LYS A 107 -19.01 13.63 12.68
C LYS A 107 -18.84 13.10 11.26
N LYS A 108 -17.70 13.39 10.62
CA LYS A 108 -17.34 12.82 9.31
C LYS A 108 -17.20 11.30 9.40
N GLU A 109 -16.51 10.80 10.43
CA GLU A 109 -16.41 9.36 10.69
C GLU A 109 -17.76 8.71 11.01
N LEU A 110 -18.62 9.40 11.74
CA LEU A 110 -19.97 8.93 12.03
C LEU A 110 -20.78 8.78 10.74
N ILE A 111 -20.68 9.71 9.79
CA ILE A 111 -21.29 9.58 8.46
C ILE A 111 -20.69 8.40 7.70
N LYS A 112 -19.36 8.30 7.64
CA LYS A 112 -18.66 7.21 6.95
C LYS A 112 -19.16 5.85 7.40
N LYS A 113 -19.17 5.60 8.71
CA LYS A 113 -19.59 4.30 9.27
C LYS A 113 -21.11 4.08 9.22
N SER A 114 -21.91 5.15 9.20
CA SER A 114 -23.38 5.02 9.09
C SER A 114 -23.82 4.52 7.71
N TYR A 115 -23.03 4.80 6.67
CA TYR A 115 -23.37 4.53 5.27
C TYR A 115 -22.35 3.65 4.54
N ASP A 116 -21.34 3.11 5.24
CA ASP A 116 -20.22 2.36 4.64
C ASP A 116 -19.50 3.16 3.52
N ILE A 117 -19.30 4.46 3.76
CA ILE A 117 -18.60 5.38 2.86
C ILE A 117 -17.11 5.39 3.21
N TYR A 118 -16.27 5.26 2.18
CA TYR A 118 -14.81 5.21 2.30
C TYR A 118 -14.16 6.50 1.81
N ASP A 119 -14.74 7.14 0.79
CA ASP A 119 -14.15 8.33 0.22
C ASP A 119 -14.34 9.55 1.11
N ASN A 120 -13.21 10.20 1.40
CA ASN A 120 -13.15 11.43 2.18
C ASN A 120 -14.03 12.53 1.55
N TRP A 121 -14.04 12.68 0.23
CA TRP A 121 -14.83 13.71 -0.46
C TRP A 121 -16.34 13.55 -0.25
N ILE A 122 -16.84 12.31 -0.25
CA ILE A 122 -18.27 12.06 0.02
C ILE A 122 -18.59 12.43 1.46
N SER A 123 -17.76 11.98 2.40
CA SER A 123 -17.94 12.29 3.82
C SER A 123 -17.91 13.79 4.11
N GLU A 124 -17.03 14.54 3.42
CA GLU A 124 -16.91 15.99 3.51
C GLU A 124 -18.18 16.69 3.03
N GLY A 125 -18.64 16.37 1.82
CA GLY A 125 -19.83 17.00 1.25
C GLY A 125 -21.11 16.62 2.01
N LEU A 126 -21.24 15.38 2.48
CA LEU A 126 -22.37 14.96 3.31
C LEU A 126 -22.34 15.64 4.68
N TYR A 127 -21.17 15.82 5.29
CA TYR A 127 -21.04 16.55 6.54
C TYR A 127 -21.54 17.98 6.40
N ALA A 128 -21.14 18.67 5.32
CA ALA A 128 -21.68 19.99 5.01
C ALA A 128 -23.21 19.98 4.90
N LYS A 129 -23.74 19.02 4.14
CA LYS A 129 -25.17 18.91 3.86
C LYS A 129 -26.03 18.60 5.09
N ILE A 130 -25.52 17.77 6.00
CA ILE A 130 -26.26 17.30 7.19
C ILE A 130 -26.09 18.26 8.36
N PHE A 131 -24.90 18.85 8.54
CA PHE A 131 -24.54 19.56 9.78
C PHE A 131 -24.27 21.07 9.61
N LYS A 132 -23.73 21.53 8.47
CA LYS A 132 -23.31 22.94 8.30
C LYS A 132 -24.32 23.81 7.52
N GLY A 133 -25.28 23.24 6.81
CA GLY A 133 -26.23 24.02 6.00
C GLY A 133 -25.57 24.62 4.76
N ASP A 134 -26.08 25.75 4.26
CA ASP A 134 -25.48 26.45 3.10
C ASP A 134 -24.12 27.07 3.53
N MET A 135 -23.02 26.55 2.99
CA MET A 135 -21.69 27.15 3.15
C MET A 135 -21.46 28.23 2.08
N GLU A 136 -20.69 29.26 2.43
CA GLU A 136 -20.21 30.24 1.45
C GLU A 136 -19.44 29.50 0.35
N ALA A 137 -19.84 29.73 -0.90
CA ALA A 137 -19.19 29.14 -2.06
C ALA A 137 -17.77 29.70 -2.17
N LEU A 138 -16.77 28.86 -1.92
CA LEU A 138 -15.43 29.11 -2.45
C LEU A 138 -15.47 28.91 -3.96
N GLU A 139 -14.89 29.83 -4.73
CA GLU A 139 -14.73 29.71 -6.18
C GLU A 139 -13.57 28.75 -6.51
N PHE A 140 -13.71 27.48 -6.13
CA PHE A 140 -12.72 26.44 -6.39
C PHE A 140 -12.38 26.20 -7.86
N PRO A 141 -13.24 26.48 -8.87
CA PRO A 141 -12.85 26.31 -10.27
C PRO A 141 -11.61 27.12 -10.65
N GLU A 142 -11.45 28.35 -10.14
CA GLU A 142 -10.29 29.20 -10.45
C GLU A 142 -8.98 28.59 -9.94
N TYR A 143 -9.01 27.87 -8.82
CA TYR A 143 -7.84 27.18 -8.30
C TYR A 143 -7.39 26.05 -9.25
N TYR A 144 -8.34 25.29 -9.80
CA TYR A 144 -8.07 24.16 -10.69
C TYR A 144 -7.84 24.55 -12.15
N GLU A 145 -7.81 25.85 -12.49
CA GLU A 145 -7.30 26.30 -13.79
C GLU A 145 -5.77 26.09 -13.93
N GLU A 146 -5.06 26.09 -12.81
CA GLU A 146 -3.60 25.99 -12.74
C GLU A 146 -3.10 24.80 -11.90
N HIS A 147 -4.00 23.98 -11.35
CA HIS A 147 -3.66 22.85 -10.47
C HIS A 147 -4.43 21.59 -10.85
N ASP A 148 -3.79 20.44 -10.70
CA ASP A 148 -4.43 19.14 -10.93
C ASP A 148 -5.50 18.86 -9.88
N PHE A 149 -6.67 18.42 -10.36
CA PHE A 149 -7.79 18.03 -9.51
C PHE A 149 -7.67 16.57 -9.10
N SER A 150 -7.76 16.30 -7.79
CA SER A 150 -7.91 14.95 -7.23
C SER A 150 -8.75 14.97 -5.96
N LEU A 151 -9.58 13.94 -5.81
CA LEU A 151 -10.43 13.62 -4.68
C LEU A 151 -9.80 12.58 -3.74
N PHE A 152 -8.53 12.23 -3.95
CA PHE A 152 -7.82 11.31 -3.09
C PHE A 152 -7.77 11.80 -1.65
N GLY A 153 -7.94 10.87 -0.70
CA GLY A 153 -8.16 11.22 0.70
C GLY A 153 -7.01 11.97 1.37
N ALA A 154 -5.75 11.78 0.93
CA ALA A 154 -4.60 12.51 1.50
C ALA A 154 -4.70 14.03 1.28
N ARG A 155 -5.37 14.49 0.22
CA ARG A 155 -5.53 15.91 -0.11
C ARG A 155 -6.37 16.71 0.89
N PHE A 156 -7.02 16.02 1.83
CA PHE A 156 -7.82 16.62 2.89
C PHE A 156 -7.01 16.89 4.17
N PHE A 157 -5.73 16.52 4.23
CA PHE A 157 -4.96 16.54 5.47
C PHE A 157 -3.59 17.18 5.31
N GLU A 158 -3.26 18.08 6.24
CA GLU A 158 -1.86 18.48 6.44
C GLU A 158 -1.04 17.27 6.95
N PRO A 159 0.25 17.16 6.58
CA PRO A 159 1.04 18.07 5.76
C PRO A 159 0.98 17.79 4.23
N PHE A 160 0.25 16.77 3.78
CA PHE A 160 0.26 16.30 2.38
C PHE A 160 -0.39 17.24 1.36
N ALA A 161 -1.14 18.22 1.85
CA ALA A 161 -1.77 19.23 1.05
C ALA A 161 -1.60 20.59 1.71
N SER A 162 -1.45 21.61 0.87
CA SER A 162 -1.43 22.99 1.37
C SER A 162 -2.80 23.36 1.93
N LYS A 163 -2.85 24.31 2.87
CA LYS A 163 -4.13 24.83 3.38
C LYS A 163 -5.07 25.28 2.25
N ARG A 164 -4.52 25.95 1.21
CA ARG A 164 -5.30 26.40 0.05
C ARG A 164 -5.90 25.22 -0.70
N GLU A 165 -5.13 24.16 -0.92
CA GLU A 165 -5.62 22.94 -1.57
C GLU A 165 -6.72 22.26 -0.76
N ILE A 166 -6.52 22.09 0.56
CA ILE A 166 -7.51 21.50 1.47
C ILE A 166 -8.85 22.26 1.39
N GLU A 167 -8.82 23.59 1.43
CA GLU A 167 -10.03 24.42 1.31
C GLU A 167 -10.73 24.24 -0.04
N ASN A 168 -9.97 24.13 -1.14
CA ASN A 168 -10.53 23.95 -2.48
C ASN A 168 -11.09 22.54 -2.72
N VAL A 169 -10.41 21.49 -2.27
CA VAL A 169 -10.92 20.11 -2.40
C VAL A 169 -12.16 19.90 -1.53
N GLN A 170 -12.23 20.53 -0.35
CA GLN A 170 -13.43 20.53 0.49
C GLN A 170 -14.59 21.24 -0.22
N ALA A 171 -14.36 22.43 -0.78
CA ALA A 171 -15.37 23.17 -1.52
C ALA A 171 -15.90 22.40 -2.75
N ALA A 172 -14.99 21.80 -3.52
CA ALA A 172 -15.32 20.97 -4.66
C ALA A 172 -16.15 19.75 -4.23
N SER A 173 -15.76 19.08 -3.13
CA SER A 173 -16.48 17.93 -2.57
C SER A 173 -17.92 18.27 -2.18
N ILE A 174 -18.12 19.43 -1.56
CA ILE A 174 -19.45 19.93 -1.17
C ILE A 174 -20.32 20.15 -2.41
N ASP A 175 -19.82 20.91 -3.39
CA ASP A 175 -20.55 21.22 -4.61
C ASP A 175 -20.86 19.95 -5.44
N LEU A 176 -19.91 19.02 -5.52
CA LEU A 176 -20.09 17.73 -6.20
C LEU A 176 -21.15 16.85 -5.52
N VAL A 177 -21.14 16.74 -4.19
CA VAL A 177 -22.18 16.01 -3.45
C VAL A 177 -23.55 16.65 -3.70
N GLU A 178 -23.65 17.98 -3.66
CA GLU A 178 -24.90 18.67 -3.97
C GLU A 178 -25.38 18.42 -5.40
N TYR A 179 -24.46 18.49 -6.37
CA TYR A 179 -24.75 18.22 -7.78
C TYR A 179 -25.27 16.80 -7.97
N THR A 180 -24.60 15.82 -7.38
CA THR A 180 -24.94 14.39 -7.45
C THR A 180 -26.34 14.13 -6.89
N ILE A 181 -26.67 14.74 -5.74
CA ILE A 181 -28.01 14.65 -5.14
C ILE A 181 -29.07 15.30 -6.04
N LYS A 182 -28.78 16.50 -6.61
CA LYS A 182 -29.70 17.20 -7.53
C LYS A 182 -29.98 16.40 -8.80
N LYS A 183 -29.04 15.56 -9.23
CA LYS A 183 -29.20 14.61 -10.36
C LYS A 183 -29.94 13.33 -10.00
N GLY A 184 -30.36 13.16 -8.74
CA GLY A 184 -31.11 12.00 -8.28
C GLY A 184 -30.26 10.79 -7.91
N LYS A 185 -28.93 10.94 -7.82
CA LYS A 185 -27.97 9.87 -7.51
C LYS A 185 -27.65 9.76 -6.01
N LYS A 186 -28.61 10.08 -5.14
CA LYS A 186 -28.40 10.07 -3.69
C LYS A 186 -28.05 8.67 -3.18
N GLU A 187 -28.73 7.64 -3.69
CA GLU A 187 -28.55 6.28 -3.21
C GLU A 187 -27.23 5.66 -3.68
N GLU A 188 -26.78 5.98 -4.90
CA GLU A 188 -25.47 5.60 -5.43
C GLU A 188 -24.35 6.27 -4.63
N LEU A 189 -24.49 7.56 -4.32
CA LEU A 189 -23.57 8.31 -3.46
C LEU A 189 -23.46 7.67 -2.07
N LEU A 190 -24.58 7.35 -1.43
CA LEU A 190 -24.62 6.73 -0.10
C LEU A 190 -24.13 5.29 -0.06
N LYS A 191 -24.04 4.62 -1.21
CA LYS A 191 -23.44 3.29 -1.34
C LYS A 191 -21.97 3.34 -1.76
N ASN A 192 -21.40 4.54 -1.87
CA ASN A 192 -20.02 4.74 -2.35
C ASN A 192 -19.81 4.10 -3.73
N GLN A 193 -20.83 4.20 -4.61
CA GLN A 193 -20.89 3.65 -5.96
C GLN A 193 -20.92 4.78 -7.00
N VAL A 194 -20.05 5.77 -6.83
CA VAL A 194 -19.91 6.89 -7.77
C VAL A 194 -18.68 6.64 -8.63
N ASP A 195 -18.91 6.44 -9.93
CA ASP A 195 -17.83 6.24 -10.90
C ASP A 195 -17.31 7.60 -11.39
N ILE A 196 -16.10 7.63 -11.95
CA ILE A 196 -15.54 8.90 -12.47
C ILE A 196 -16.44 9.52 -13.54
N SER A 197 -17.12 8.68 -14.35
CA SER A 197 -18.08 9.12 -15.36
C SER A 197 -19.26 9.89 -14.79
N ASP A 198 -19.59 9.68 -13.51
CA ASP A 198 -20.65 10.42 -12.82
C ASP A 198 -20.21 11.84 -12.45
N ILE A 199 -18.90 12.04 -12.30
CA ILE A 199 -18.25 13.30 -11.92
C ILE A 199 -17.95 14.16 -13.16
N GLU A 200 -17.81 13.55 -14.34
CA GLU A 200 -17.48 14.24 -15.60
C GLU A 200 -18.49 15.33 -15.99
N GLU A 201 -19.79 15.12 -15.75
CA GLU A 201 -20.81 16.13 -16.07
C GLU A 201 -20.64 17.38 -15.18
N TRP A 202 -20.42 17.15 -13.88
CA TRP A 202 -20.14 18.21 -12.91
C TRP A 202 -18.85 18.95 -13.25
N ALA A 203 -17.77 18.24 -13.53
CA ALA A 203 -16.49 18.85 -13.85
C ALA A 203 -16.56 19.69 -15.13
N LYS A 204 -17.29 19.21 -16.14
CA LYS A 204 -17.56 19.96 -17.37
C LYS A 204 -18.34 21.25 -17.10
N ASP A 205 -19.38 21.19 -16.26
CA ASP A 205 -20.17 22.36 -15.87
C ASP A 205 -19.32 23.39 -15.08
N LYS A 206 -18.27 22.94 -14.39
CA LYS A 206 -17.34 23.76 -13.60
C LYS A 206 -16.04 24.10 -14.33
N ASN A 207 -15.85 23.64 -15.56
CA ASN A 207 -14.62 23.80 -16.34
C ASN A 207 -13.36 23.26 -15.63
N ILE A 208 -13.47 22.10 -14.97
CA ILE A 208 -12.36 21.41 -14.29
C ILE A 208 -11.84 20.29 -15.18
N ASP A 209 -10.51 20.21 -15.34
CA ASP A 209 -9.86 19.08 -16.00
C ASP A 209 -9.74 17.89 -15.03
N LEU A 210 -10.27 16.74 -15.46
CA LEU A 210 -10.18 15.47 -14.72
C LEU A 210 -9.10 14.55 -15.27
N SER A 211 -8.22 15.02 -16.16
CA SER A 211 -7.14 14.21 -16.75
C SER A 211 -6.29 13.52 -15.67
N TYR A 212 -5.90 14.25 -14.64
CA TYR A 212 -5.18 13.72 -13.48
C TYR A 212 -6.05 12.80 -12.61
N GLN A 213 -7.26 13.21 -12.21
CA GLN A 213 -8.17 12.32 -11.46
C GLN A 213 -8.41 10.97 -12.16
N ARG A 214 -8.44 10.95 -13.50
CA ARG A 214 -8.57 9.72 -14.29
C ARG A 214 -7.32 8.83 -14.22
N SER A 215 -6.12 9.39 -14.14
CA SER A 215 -4.90 8.57 -14.01
C SER A 215 -4.85 7.81 -12.68
N ILE A 216 -5.51 8.35 -11.64
CA ILE A 216 -5.58 7.75 -10.30
C ILE A 216 -6.95 7.14 -9.96
N GLU A 217 -7.82 6.90 -10.95
CA GLU A 217 -9.20 6.42 -10.72
C GLU A 217 -9.26 5.11 -9.90
N SER A 218 -8.27 4.23 -10.05
CA SER A 218 -8.19 2.97 -9.30
C SER A 218 -8.02 3.14 -7.79
N LEU A 219 -7.71 4.35 -7.32
CA LEU A 219 -7.64 4.68 -5.89
C LEU A 219 -9.00 5.12 -5.34
N MET A 220 -9.89 5.64 -6.21
CA MET A 220 -11.23 6.10 -5.81
C MET A 220 -12.10 4.94 -5.33
N ASN A 221 -12.90 5.16 -4.29
CA ASN A 221 -13.80 4.17 -3.69
C ASN A 221 -13.11 2.91 -3.12
N ARG A 222 -11.78 2.79 -3.25
CA ARG A 222 -10.98 1.67 -2.75
C ARG A 222 -10.32 1.98 -1.42
N MET A 223 -10.00 3.24 -1.15
CA MET A 223 -9.14 3.64 -0.04
C MET A 223 -9.80 4.62 0.91
N GLU A 224 -9.59 4.41 2.20
CA GLU A 224 -9.95 5.31 3.28
C GLU A 224 -8.68 5.98 3.82
N ALA A 225 -8.65 7.31 3.87
CA ALA A 225 -7.55 8.08 4.44
C ALA A 225 -7.97 8.76 5.75
N ASN A 226 -7.23 8.51 6.83
CA ASN A 226 -7.59 8.97 8.17
C ASN A 226 -6.38 9.49 8.94
N LYS A 227 -6.54 10.61 9.67
CA LYS A 227 -5.54 11.18 10.59
C LYS A 227 -6.01 11.12 12.04
N LEU A 228 -6.41 9.93 12.46
CA LEU A 228 -7.04 9.74 13.77
C LEU A 228 -6.07 9.24 14.84
N ASN A 229 -4.86 8.84 14.46
CA ASN A 229 -3.86 8.35 15.37
C ASN A 229 -2.83 9.44 15.71
N SER A 230 -2.57 9.71 16.99
CA SER A 230 -1.68 10.82 17.40
C SER A 230 -0.22 10.62 17.01
N ASN A 231 0.20 9.38 16.77
CA ASN A 231 1.58 9.02 16.44
C ASN A 231 1.76 8.67 14.96
N VAL A 232 0.73 8.86 14.14
CA VAL A 232 0.73 8.56 12.71
C VAL A 232 0.19 9.79 11.99
N TYR A 233 0.93 10.26 11.00
CA TYR A 233 0.51 11.42 10.23
C TYR A 233 -0.68 11.13 9.32
N LEU A 234 -0.73 9.91 8.77
CA LEU A 234 -1.83 9.43 7.93
C LEU A 234 -1.86 7.91 7.93
N THR A 235 -3.07 7.37 8.08
CA THR A 235 -3.37 5.97 7.80
C THR A 235 -4.14 5.89 6.49
N LEU A 236 -3.65 5.10 5.56
CA LEU A 236 -4.36 4.73 4.33
C LEU A 236 -4.78 3.27 4.42
N ASN A 237 -6.04 2.97 4.18
CA ASN A 237 -6.58 1.63 4.32
C ASN A 237 -7.42 1.25 3.10
N THR A 238 -7.04 0.17 2.44
CA THR A 238 -7.79 -0.38 1.29
C THR A 238 -9.01 -1.20 1.73
N LYS A 239 -10.01 -1.32 0.85
CA LYS A 239 -11.22 -2.12 1.09
C LYS A 239 -11.00 -3.62 0.87
N GLU A 240 -10.12 -4.03 -0.04
CA GLU A 240 -9.99 -5.43 -0.41
C GLU A 240 -9.41 -6.28 0.73
N ASP A 241 -10.07 -7.39 1.05
CA ASP A 241 -9.50 -8.40 1.95
C ASP A 241 -8.41 -9.24 1.25
N ILE A 242 -8.42 -9.26 -0.09
CA ILE A 242 -7.52 -10.02 -0.96
C ILE A 242 -6.71 -9.00 -1.78
N ASN A 243 -5.43 -8.84 -1.44
CA ASN A 243 -4.50 -7.80 -1.96
C ASN A 243 -4.69 -6.38 -1.42
N GLY A 244 -5.54 -6.19 -0.41
CA GLY A 244 -5.53 -4.94 0.33
C GLY A 244 -4.28 -4.80 1.19
N PHE A 245 -4.03 -3.57 1.58
CA PHE A 245 -3.05 -3.16 2.56
C PHE A 245 -3.56 -2.04 3.48
N ILE A 246 -2.85 -1.86 4.58
CA ILE A 246 -2.91 -0.71 5.47
C ILE A 246 -1.53 -0.06 5.41
N ILE A 247 -1.48 1.26 5.28
CA ILE A 247 -0.25 2.05 5.34
C ILE A 247 -0.37 3.04 6.49
N ASP A 248 0.53 2.96 7.46
CA ASP A 248 0.72 3.98 8.48
C ASP A 248 1.98 4.80 8.19
N ILE A 249 1.81 6.09 7.93
CA ILE A 249 2.91 7.04 7.75
C ILE A 249 3.30 7.62 9.11
N GLN A 250 4.40 7.14 9.68
CA GLN A 250 4.84 7.51 11.03
C GLN A 250 5.76 8.73 11.03
N THR A 251 6.50 8.96 9.94
CA THR A 251 7.42 10.08 9.78
C THR A 251 7.33 10.68 8.40
N MET A 252 7.43 11.99 8.31
CA MET A 252 7.49 12.73 7.04
C MET A 252 8.91 12.89 6.53
N ASP A 253 9.04 12.88 5.22
CA ASP A 253 10.24 13.22 4.45
C ASP A 253 9.84 13.53 3.00
N GLU A 254 10.75 14.13 2.24
CA GLU A 254 10.57 14.58 0.85
C GLU A 254 10.19 13.45 -0.14
N GLN A 255 10.19 12.18 0.29
CA GLN A 255 9.81 11.05 -0.57
C GLN A 255 8.28 10.88 -0.71
N TYR A 256 7.49 11.51 0.15
CA TYR A 256 6.03 11.38 0.18
C TYR A 256 5.37 12.49 1.01
N ASP A 257 5.95 13.69 1.01
CA ASP A 257 5.44 14.82 1.81
C ASP A 257 4.25 15.54 1.16
N VAL A 258 3.92 15.18 -0.09
CA VAL A 258 2.73 15.62 -0.82
C VAL A 258 1.82 14.46 -1.24
N ALA A 259 0.54 14.76 -1.42
CA ALA A 259 -0.47 13.76 -1.79
C ALA A 259 -0.20 13.11 -3.15
N GLU A 260 0.35 13.85 -4.12
CA GLU A 260 0.69 13.35 -5.47
C GLU A 260 1.72 12.22 -5.42
N GLU A 261 2.78 12.37 -4.62
CA GLU A 261 3.80 11.32 -4.46
C GLU A 261 3.24 10.05 -3.81
N LEU A 262 2.30 10.20 -2.87
CA LEU A 262 1.58 9.06 -2.29
C LEU A 262 0.69 8.36 -3.31
N GLU A 263 -0.04 9.12 -4.14
CA GLU A 263 -0.89 8.60 -5.21
C GLU A 263 -0.04 7.75 -6.18
N ASP A 264 1.06 8.31 -6.67
CA ASP A 264 1.99 7.65 -7.58
C ASP A 264 2.63 6.40 -6.97
N PHE A 265 3.09 6.49 -5.71
CA PHE A 265 3.69 5.37 -5.01
C PHE A 265 2.74 4.18 -4.91
N ILE A 266 1.49 4.43 -4.50
CA ILE A 266 0.49 3.39 -4.34
C ILE A 266 0.16 2.71 -5.67
N LEU A 267 0.07 3.47 -6.76
CA LEU A 267 -0.11 2.91 -8.10
C LEU A 267 1.09 2.06 -8.55
N LYS A 268 2.31 2.48 -8.19
CA LYS A 268 3.53 1.68 -8.40
C LYS A 268 3.51 0.38 -7.59
N MET A 269 3.02 0.40 -6.35
CA MET A 269 2.85 -0.83 -5.54
C MET A 269 1.90 -1.83 -6.20
N ASP A 270 0.71 -1.37 -6.62
CA ASP A 270 -0.27 -2.24 -7.30
C ASP A 270 0.32 -2.86 -8.57
N THR A 271 1.00 -2.03 -9.37
CA THR A 271 1.65 -2.47 -10.61
C THR A 271 2.73 -3.52 -10.32
N SER A 272 3.54 -3.30 -9.29
CA SER A 272 4.60 -4.22 -8.86
C SER A 272 4.07 -5.56 -8.37
N ILE A 273 3.07 -5.53 -7.49
CA ILE A 273 2.43 -6.74 -6.96
C ILE A 273 1.81 -7.56 -8.10
N LYS A 274 1.09 -6.89 -9.00
CA LYS A 274 0.50 -7.54 -10.18
C LYS A 274 1.57 -8.11 -11.09
N GLY A 275 2.62 -7.35 -11.38
CA GLY A 275 3.75 -7.76 -12.19
C GLY A 275 4.41 -9.03 -11.65
N ILE A 276 4.69 -9.09 -10.35
CA ILE A 276 5.28 -10.27 -9.70
C ILE A 276 4.38 -11.51 -9.86
N LYS A 277 3.08 -11.40 -9.57
CA LYS A 277 2.14 -12.53 -9.70
C LYS A 277 2.03 -13.01 -11.15
N GLU A 278 1.88 -12.10 -12.10
CA GLU A 278 1.82 -12.42 -13.53
C GLU A 278 3.14 -13.01 -14.04
N GLY A 279 4.27 -12.52 -13.54
CA GLY A 279 5.60 -13.03 -13.81
C GLY A 279 5.78 -14.48 -13.34
N ILE A 280 5.37 -14.80 -12.11
CA ILE A 280 5.36 -16.18 -11.59
C ILE A 280 4.46 -17.07 -12.45
N LYS A 281 3.24 -16.61 -12.76
CA LYS A 281 2.31 -17.37 -13.61
C LYS A 281 2.88 -17.69 -15.00
N LYS A 282 3.66 -16.77 -15.56
CA LYS A 282 4.26 -16.91 -16.89
C LYS A 282 5.51 -17.79 -16.88
N ASP A 283 6.44 -17.53 -15.96
CA ASP A 283 7.79 -18.11 -15.98
C ASP A 283 7.92 -19.32 -15.02
N ALA A 284 6.89 -19.60 -14.22
CA ALA A 284 6.76 -20.78 -13.37
C ALA A 284 5.31 -21.32 -13.34
N PRO A 285 4.74 -21.70 -14.50
CA PRO A 285 3.32 -22.03 -14.63
C PRO A 285 2.88 -23.25 -13.83
N ASN A 286 3.72 -24.28 -13.65
CA ASN A 286 3.37 -25.45 -12.84
C ASN A 286 3.34 -25.10 -11.36
N PHE A 287 4.36 -24.38 -10.87
CA PHE A 287 4.37 -23.88 -9.50
C PHE A 287 3.15 -22.99 -9.23
N TYR A 288 2.85 -22.07 -10.16
CA TYR A 288 1.64 -21.24 -10.06
C TYR A 288 0.38 -22.10 -10.04
N ASN A 289 0.25 -23.12 -10.88
CA ASN A 289 -0.94 -23.97 -10.88
C ASN A 289 -1.12 -24.71 -9.55
N ASP A 290 -0.03 -25.22 -8.98
CA ASP A 290 -0.04 -25.93 -7.69
C ASP A 290 -0.40 -24.99 -6.52
N TYR A 291 0.03 -23.73 -6.58
CA TYR A 291 -0.09 -22.76 -5.48
C TYR A 291 -0.94 -21.52 -5.79
N SER A 292 -1.72 -21.52 -6.87
CA SER A 292 -2.47 -20.34 -7.35
C SER A 292 -3.42 -19.79 -6.29
N THR A 293 -4.10 -20.68 -5.56
CA THR A 293 -4.99 -20.28 -4.46
C THR A 293 -4.24 -19.51 -3.38
N VAL A 294 -2.95 -19.82 -3.15
CA VAL A 294 -2.13 -19.18 -2.14
C VAL A 294 -1.55 -17.86 -2.65
N ILE A 295 -1.00 -17.86 -3.87
CA ILE A 295 -0.43 -16.68 -4.54
C ILE A 295 -1.48 -15.58 -4.77
N GLU A 296 -2.72 -15.97 -5.08
CA GLU A 296 -3.80 -15.00 -5.33
C GLU A 296 -4.40 -14.46 -4.03
N ASN A 297 -4.32 -15.19 -2.91
CA ASN A 297 -4.96 -14.86 -1.64
C ASN A 297 -3.97 -14.45 -0.53
N VAL A 298 -3.07 -13.52 -0.88
CA VAL A 298 -2.10 -12.93 0.07
C VAL A 298 -2.86 -12.26 1.22
N PRO A 299 -2.45 -12.46 2.49
CA PRO A 299 -3.04 -11.74 3.62
C PRO A 299 -2.89 -10.23 3.46
N LYS A 300 -3.84 -9.47 4.00
CA LYS A 300 -3.79 -8.01 4.04
C LYS A 300 -2.53 -7.55 4.78
N ILE A 301 -1.70 -6.75 4.12
CA ILE A 301 -0.39 -6.35 4.63
C ILE A 301 -0.49 -5.02 5.37
N HIS A 302 0.17 -4.89 6.51
CA HIS A 302 0.33 -3.63 7.23
C HIS A 302 1.74 -3.06 7.00
N TYR A 303 1.80 -1.98 6.23
CA TYR A 303 3.00 -1.21 5.99
C TYR A 303 3.17 -0.10 7.03
N TYR A 304 4.38 0.03 7.55
CA TYR A 304 4.79 1.13 8.42
C TYR A 304 5.91 1.89 7.72
N PHE A 305 5.66 3.17 7.41
CA PHE A 305 6.70 4.05 6.87
C PHE A 305 7.34 4.84 8.00
N ASP A 306 8.60 4.52 8.29
CA ASP A 306 9.43 5.19 9.28
C ASP A 306 10.84 5.43 8.73
N ASN A 307 11.14 6.68 8.42
CA ASN A 307 12.45 7.09 7.92
C ASN A 307 13.55 7.02 8.97
N ASN A 308 13.18 6.93 10.25
CA ASN A 308 14.11 6.65 11.34
C ASN A 308 14.47 5.17 11.42
N SER A 309 13.88 4.31 10.59
CA SER A 309 14.24 2.90 10.55
C SER A 309 15.73 2.72 10.24
N LYS A 310 16.29 1.66 10.83
CA LYS A 310 17.71 1.29 10.66
C LYS A 310 17.96 0.55 9.36
N THR A 311 16.95 -0.06 8.77
CA THR A 311 17.02 -0.78 7.49
C THR A 311 16.21 -0.05 6.43
N GLN A 312 16.46 -0.36 5.15
CA GLN A 312 15.72 0.24 4.04
C GLN A 312 14.29 -0.34 3.93
N GLY A 313 14.16 -1.61 4.29
CA GLY A 313 12.91 -2.34 4.42
C GLY A 313 13.06 -3.49 5.42
N GLY A 314 11.95 -4.11 5.78
CA GLY A 314 11.94 -5.37 6.51
C GLY A 314 10.57 -6.00 6.63
N ALA A 315 10.42 -7.20 6.08
CA ALA A 315 9.26 -8.06 6.28
C ALA A 315 9.33 -8.77 7.64
N PHE A 316 8.22 -8.75 8.37
CA PHE A 316 8.02 -9.49 9.61
C PHE A 316 7.11 -10.68 9.32
N LEU A 317 7.76 -11.76 8.92
CA LEU A 317 7.12 -13.01 8.49
C LEU A 317 6.17 -13.57 9.57
N GLY A 318 5.03 -14.10 9.12
CA GLY A 318 3.94 -14.63 9.95
C GLY A 318 3.07 -13.56 10.62
N LYS A 319 3.35 -12.27 10.39
CA LYS A 319 2.58 -11.15 10.93
C LYS A 319 1.90 -10.29 9.87
N GLY A 320 2.19 -10.51 8.58
CA GLY A 320 1.69 -9.68 7.49
C GLY A 320 2.12 -8.22 7.61
N MET A 321 3.32 -7.96 8.13
CA MET A 321 3.79 -6.61 8.45
C MET A 321 5.10 -6.31 7.72
N ILE A 322 5.19 -5.11 7.14
CA ILE A 322 6.39 -4.63 6.46
C ILE A 322 6.72 -3.24 7.02
N GLU A 323 7.97 -3.04 7.43
CA GLU A 323 8.52 -1.72 7.74
C GLU A 323 9.31 -1.22 6.54
N LEU A 324 9.08 0.03 6.13
CA LEU A 324 9.72 0.64 4.97
C LEU A 324 10.32 1.99 5.37
N LYS A 325 11.57 2.19 4.99
CA LYS A 325 12.23 3.50 4.97
C LYS A 325 12.29 4.07 3.56
N ARG A 326 12.47 3.20 2.57
CA ARG A 326 12.42 3.56 1.15
C ARG A 326 11.28 2.84 0.46
N LEU A 327 10.63 3.58 -0.44
CA LEU A 327 9.52 3.08 -1.23
C LEU A 327 9.95 1.96 -2.19
N SER A 328 11.19 2.03 -2.71
CA SER A 328 11.75 1.03 -3.63
C SER A 328 11.87 -0.36 -3.03
N ALA A 329 12.04 -0.47 -1.70
CA ALA A 329 12.11 -1.76 -1.02
C ALA A 329 10.76 -2.49 -0.96
N GLN A 330 9.64 -1.82 -1.26
CA GLN A 330 8.30 -2.39 -1.08
C GLN A 330 8.10 -3.70 -1.85
N ALA A 331 8.51 -3.76 -3.12
CA ALA A 331 8.29 -4.93 -3.95
C ALA A 331 9.15 -6.12 -3.52
N HIS A 332 10.39 -5.87 -3.10
CA HIS A 332 11.26 -6.85 -2.47
C HIS A 332 10.62 -7.42 -1.20
N GLU A 333 10.23 -6.57 -0.25
CA GLU A 333 9.65 -7.00 1.02
C GLU A 333 8.29 -7.68 0.84
N PHE A 334 7.51 -7.27 -0.17
CA PHE A 334 6.29 -7.96 -0.56
C PHE A 334 6.58 -9.40 -1.02
N GLY A 335 7.68 -9.64 -1.74
CA GLY A 335 8.09 -10.98 -2.17
C GLY A 335 8.24 -11.96 -0.99
N HIS A 336 8.78 -11.48 0.14
CA HIS A 336 8.92 -12.26 1.37
C HIS A 336 7.56 -12.69 1.94
N ILE A 337 6.60 -11.76 2.01
CA ILE A 337 5.23 -12.01 2.50
C ILE A 337 4.41 -12.86 1.52
N LEU A 338 4.56 -12.62 0.21
CA LEU A 338 3.82 -13.30 -0.86
C LEU A 338 3.96 -14.81 -0.72
N VAL A 339 5.16 -15.31 -0.47
CA VAL A 339 5.39 -16.74 -0.29
C VAL A 339 5.16 -17.13 1.17
N THR A 340 5.88 -16.57 2.12
CA THR A 340 5.91 -17.14 3.47
C THR A 340 4.57 -17.06 4.19
N ASP A 341 4.01 -15.86 4.32
CA ASP A 341 2.79 -15.64 5.10
C ASP A 341 1.57 -16.26 4.43
N SER A 342 1.50 -16.19 3.09
CA SER A 342 0.43 -16.84 2.33
C SER A 342 0.46 -18.36 2.52
N PHE A 343 1.64 -18.97 2.51
CA PHE A 343 1.79 -20.42 2.65
C PHE A 343 1.48 -20.88 4.07
N PHE A 344 1.96 -20.16 5.10
CA PHE A 344 1.60 -20.43 6.49
C PHE A 344 0.10 -20.31 6.75
N LYS A 345 -0.56 -19.28 6.20
CA LYS A 345 -2.03 -19.12 6.30
C LYS A 345 -2.78 -20.31 5.70
N ASN A 346 -2.19 -20.99 4.72
CA ASN A 346 -2.75 -22.16 4.07
C ASN A 346 -2.19 -23.49 4.60
N SER A 347 -1.54 -23.49 5.77
CA SER A 347 -0.96 -24.68 6.42
C SER A 347 0.07 -25.44 5.56
N ILE A 348 0.74 -24.73 4.65
CA ILE A 348 1.88 -25.27 3.91
C ILE A 348 3.12 -24.97 4.75
N GLN A 349 3.87 -26.02 5.10
CA GLN A 349 5.10 -25.88 5.86
C GLN A 349 6.20 -25.34 4.95
N ILE A 350 6.96 -24.38 5.48
CA ILE A 350 8.22 -23.91 4.91
C ILE A 350 9.26 -24.25 5.95
N ASP A 351 10.02 -25.31 5.68
CA ASP A 351 10.98 -25.82 6.62
C ASP A 351 12.36 -25.27 6.27
N ASN A 352 12.91 -24.46 7.18
CA ASN A 352 14.35 -24.31 7.29
C ASN A 352 15.09 -23.72 6.06
N MET A 353 14.37 -22.96 5.22
CA MET A 353 14.89 -22.33 4.02
C MET A 353 16.12 -21.43 4.31
N PRO A 354 17.23 -21.56 3.55
CA PRO A 354 18.39 -20.69 3.68
C PRO A 354 18.04 -19.24 3.35
N GLN A 355 18.46 -18.31 4.20
CA GLN A 355 18.15 -16.89 4.04
C GLN A 355 18.69 -16.32 2.72
N TRP A 356 19.90 -16.71 2.30
CA TRP A 356 20.48 -16.24 1.04
C TRP A 356 19.60 -16.55 -0.19
N LEU A 357 18.95 -17.71 -0.18
CA LEU A 357 18.11 -18.17 -1.28
C LEU A 357 16.77 -17.46 -1.27
N ASP A 358 16.21 -17.22 -0.08
CA ASP A 358 14.99 -16.45 0.09
C ASP A 358 15.17 -15.03 -0.45
N GLU A 359 16.20 -14.34 0.04
CA GLU A 359 16.63 -13.02 -0.42
C GLU A 359 16.92 -13.00 -1.92
N GLY A 360 17.66 -13.99 -2.42
CA GLY A 360 18.00 -14.09 -3.84
C GLY A 360 16.75 -14.22 -4.73
N ILE A 361 15.78 -15.05 -4.34
CA ILE A 361 14.54 -15.22 -5.09
C ILE A 361 13.70 -13.94 -5.05
N VAL A 362 13.52 -13.30 -3.88
CA VAL A 362 12.71 -12.07 -3.82
C VAL A 362 13.35 -10.91 -4.58
N ASN A 363 14.67 -10.80 -4.54
CA ASN A 363 15.42 -9.83 -5.34
C ASN A 363 15.22 -10.08 -6.84
N TYR A 364 15.21 -11.35 -7.27
CA TYR A 364 14.89 -11.68 -8.65
C TYR A 364 13.46 -11.27 -9.00
N LEU A 365 12.46 -11.56 -8.15
CA LEU A 365 11.07 -11.20 -8.41
C LEU A 365 10.88 -9.69 -8.53
N ASP A 366 11.48 -8.91 -7.62
CA ASP A 366 11.47 -7.46 -7.64
C ASP A 366 12.08 -6.91 -8.95
N MET A 367 13.35 -7.25 -9.21
CA MET A 367 14.06 -6.82 -10.42
C MET A 367 13.38 -7.26 -11.72
N ALA A 368 12.94 -8.52 -11.81
CA ALA A 368 12.40 -9.07 -13.04
C ALA A 368 10.98 -8.56 -13.33
N TYR A 369 10.18 -8.29 -12.30
CA TYR A 369 8.74 -8.09 -12.47
C TYR A 369 8.14 -6.83 -11.84
N SER A 370 8.80 -6.19 -10.87
CA SER A 370 8.37 -4.88 -10.35
C SER A 370 8.94 -3.73 -11.18
N GLY A 371 10.23 -3.82 -11.51
CA GLY A 371 11.00 -2.76 -12.17
C GLY A 371 11.51 -1.65 -11.23
N LEU A 372 11.09 -1.59 -9.96
CA LEU A 372 11.41 -0.51 -9.02
C LEU A 372 12.90 -0.44 -8.69
N ILE A 373 13.52 -1.56 -8.35
CA ILE A 373 14.96 -1.61 -8.07
C ILE A 373 15.81 -1.25 -9.31
N GLY A 374 15.33 -1.58 -10.51
CA GLY A 374 15.97 -1.18 -11.76
C GLY A 374 15.86 0.33 -12.01
N GLU A 375 14.69 0.91 -11.73
CA GLU A 375 14.45 2.37 -11.80
C GLU A 375 15.34 3.13 -10.80
N GLU A 376 15.45 2.66 -9.55
CA GLU A 376 16.33 3.23 -8.53
C GLU A 376 17.79 3.19 -8.99
N MET A 377 18.29 2.03 -9.44
CA MET A 377 19.69 1.92 -9.90
C MET A 377 20.00 2.81 -11.11
N VAL A 378 19.08 2.93 -12.07
CA VAL A 378 19.29 3.85 -13.21
C VAL A 378 19.27 5.30 -12.74
N SER A 379 18.38 5.64 -11.81
CA SER A 379 18.29 7.00 -11.24
C SER A 379 19.58 7.37 -10.49
N ASP A 380 20.09 6.46 -9.65
CA ASP A 380 21.35 6.62 -8.92
C ASP A 380 22.53 6.83 -9.88
N LEU A 381 22.60 6.07 -10.98
CA LEU A 381 23.64 6.26 -12.01
C LEU A 381 23.49 7.62 -12.72
N LEU A 382 22.26 8.02 -13.06
CA LEU A 382 22.01 9.32 -13.71
C LEU A 382 22.31 10.50 -12.77
N GLU A 383 22.12 10.34 -11.47
CA GLU A 383 22.53 11.30 -10.45
C GLU A 383 24.05 11.34 -10.31
N ALA A 384 24.69 10.17 -10.19
CA ALA A 384 26.15 10.05 -10.15
C ALA A 384 26.80 10.71 -11.37
N ARG A 385 26.16 10.68 -12.55
CA ARG A 385 26.63 11.39 -13.75
C ARG A 385 26.85 12.89 -13.52
N LYS A 386 25.99 13.51 -12.70
CA LYS A 386 25.96 14.96 -12.45
C LYS A 386 26.96 15.39 -11.37
N GLU A 387 27.31 14.50 -10.45
CA GLU A 387 28.15 14.80 -9.30
C GLU A 387 29.41 13.93 -9.23
N ASP A 388 30.59 14.53 -9.48
CA ASP A 388 31.87 13.80 -9.46
C ASP A 388 32.19 13.14 -8.11
N THR A 389 31.64 13.67 -7.00
CA THR A 389 31.77 13.07 -5.66
C THR A 389 31.04 11.74 -5.51
N VAL A 390 29.89 11.57 -6.16
CA VAL A 390 29.12 10.31 -6.12
C VAL A 390 29.80 9.25 -7.00
N LYS A 391 30.36 9.67 -8.15
CA LYS A 391 31.11 8.81 -9.08
C LYS A 391 32.28 8.08 -8.43
N GLU A 392 32.95 8.69 -7.46
CA GLU A 392 34.14 8.10 -6.82
C GLU A 392 33.81 7.34 -5.53
N ILE A 393 32.64 7.56 -4.93
CA ILE A 393 32.28 6.98 -3.62
C ILE A 393 31.61 5.60 -3.77
N TYR A 394 30.71 5.41 -4.73
CA TYR A 394 29.87 4.21 -4.79
C TYR A 394 30.16 3.26 -5.96
N TYR A 395 30.73 3.75 -7.06
CA TYR A 395 30.97 2.99 -8.29
C TYR A 395 32.34 3.34 -8.89
N ASP A 396 32.88 2.52 -9.78
CA ASP A 396 33.82 2.96 -10.82
C ASP A 396 32.98 3.39 -12.02
N TYR A 397 32.33 4.55 -11.87
CA TYR A 397 31.24 5.00 -12.75
C TYR A 397 31.58 4.88 -14.23
N ASP A 398 32.79 5.31 -14.64
CA ASP A 398 33.20 5.28 -16.04
C ASP A 398 33.26 3.86 -16.60
N LYS A 399 33.72 2.88 -15.82
CA LYS A 399 33.72 1.46 -16.24
C LYS A 399 32.33 0.87 -16.26
N VAL A 400 31.49 1.20 -15.29
CA VAL A 400 30.08 0.78 -15.28
C VAL A 400 29.38 1.28 -16.54
N ILE A 401 29.54 2.56 -16.88
CA ILE A 401 28.98 3.13 -18.11
C ILE A 401 29.57 2.45 -19.36
N GLU A 402 30.88 2.22 -19.43
CA GLU A 402 31.49 1.52 -20.55
C GLU A 402 30.89 0.12 -20.75
N VAL A 403 30.72 -0.64 -19.66
CA VAL A 403 30.09 -1.97 -19.71
C VAL A 403 28.63 -1.86 -20.17
N LEU A 404 27.86 -0.91 -19.65
CA LEU A 404 26.47 -0.70 -20.07
C LEU A 404 26.36 -0.34 -21.56
N GLU A 405 27.18 0.58 -22.05
CA GLU A 405 27.18 1.03 -23.45
C GLU A 405 27.54 -0.10 -24.43
N VAL A 406 28.56 -0.91 -24.11
CA VAL A 406 28.96 -2.06 -24.95
C VAL A 406 27.87 -3.14 -25.00
N ASN A 407 27.02 -3.20 -23.98
CA ASN A 407 25.84 -4.07 -23.91
C ASN A 407 24.56 -3.42 -24.48
N ASP A 408 24.68 -2.29 -25.18
CA ASP A 408 23.58 -1.60 -25.87
C ASP A 408 22.50 -1.03 -24.90
N ILE A 409 22.89 -0.73 -23.65
CA ILE A 409 22.02 -0.18 -22.61
C ILE A 409 22.18 1.34 -22.53
N ASP A 410 21.12 2.07 -22.85
CA ASP A 410 21.07 3.53 -22.86
C ASP A 410 20.29 4.04 -21.65
N LEU A 411 21.00 4.55 -20.64
CA LEU A 411 20.40 5.05 -19.39
C LEU A 411 19.40 6.20 -19.60
N ASN A 412 19.45 6.90 -20.74
CA ASN A 412 18.48 7.97 -21.03
C ASN A 412 17.12 7.41 -21.51
N LYS A 413 17.01 6.08 -21.72
CA LYS A 413 15.77 5.40 -22.12
C LYS A 413 15.19 4.59 -20.96
N LEU A 414 14.97 5.26 -19.83
CA LEU A 414 14.44 4.65 -18.61
C LEU A 414 13.17 3.81 -18.88
N ASP A 415 12.20 4.34 -19.62
CA ASP A 415 10.97 3.62 -19.97
C ASP A 415 11.20 2.30 -20.70
N LYS A 416 12.26 2.23 -21.53
CA LYS A 416 12.63 1.00 -22.24
C LYS A 416 13.21 0.00 -21.26
N ILE A 417 14.15 0.45 -20.42
CA ILE A 417 14.82 -0.37 -19.41
C ILE A 417 13.78 -0.95 -18.44
N ILE A 418 12.89 -0.13 -17.89
CA ILE A 418 11.86 -0.57 -16.94
C ILE A 418 10.87 -1.57 -17.58
N LYS A 419 10.73 -1.62 -18.91
CA LYS A 419 9.88 -2.59 -19.61
C LYS A 419 10.60 -3.87 -20.02
N ASP A 420 11.91 -3.83 -20.24
CA ASP A 420 12.72 -4.98 -20.64
C ASP A 420 13.32 -5.73 -19.44
N LYS A 421 12.81 -6.94 -19.18
CA LYS A 421 13.24 -7.79 -18.07
C LYS A 421 14.73 -8.12 -18.15
N ASP A 422 15.26 -8.42 -19.33
CA ASP A 422 16.64 -8.85 -19.48
C ASP A 422 17.61 -7.67 -19.32
N GLU A 423 17.22 -6.47 -19.78
CA GLU A 423 17.99 -5.25 -19.54
C GLU A 423 18.05 -4.91 -18.05
N ARG A 424 16.93 -5.00 -17.31
CA ARG A 424 16.93 -4.80 -15.84
C ARG A 424 17.88 -5.76 -15.14
N ILE A 425 17.78 -7.05 -15.46
CA ILE A 425 18.64 -8.08 -14.85
C ILE A 425 20.12 -7.80 -15.12
N LYS A 426 20.47 -7.39 -16.35
CA LYS A 426 21.84 -7.04 -16.70
C LYS A 426 22.34 -5.81 -15.94
N ILE A 427 21.55 -4.73 -15.88
CA ILE A 427 21.93 -3.50 -15.16
C ILE A 427 22.21 -3.83 -13.69
N VAL A 428 21.29 -4.51 -13.02
CA VAL A 428 21.45 -4.88 -11.61
C VAL A 428 22.72 -5.71 -11.40
N ASN A 429 22.97 -6.72 -12.25
CA ASN A 429 24.20 -7.51 -12.15
C ASN A 429 25.46 -6.64 -12.33
N ILE A 430 25.48 -5.75 -13.33
CA ILE A 430 26.63 -4.87 -13.61
C ILE A 430 26.91 -3.94 -12.43
N VAL A 431 25.88 -3.25 -11.93
CA VAL A 431 25.99 -2.26 -10.85
C VAL A 431 26.42 -2.91 -9.55
N LEU A 432 25.84 -4.07 -9.19
CA LEU A 432 26.18 -4.78 -7.96
C LEU A 432 27.60 -5.36 -7.99
N ILE A 433 28.04 -5.93 -9.12
CA ILE A 433 29.41 -6.44 -9.27
C ILE A 433 30.43 -5.33 -9.02
N ASP A 434 30.22 -4.16 -9.62
CA ASP A 434 31.13 -3.02 -9.46
C ASP A 434 31.11 -2.46 -8.03
N GLY A 435 29.93 -2.28 -7.44
CA GLY A 435 29.80 -1.81 -6.06
C GLY A 435 30.59 -2.68 -5.06
N ILE A 436 30.51 -4.01 -5.19
CA ILE A 436 31.27 -4.98 -4.39
C ILE A 436 32.79 -4.77 -4.56
N LYS A 437 33.26 -4.58 -5.80
CA LYS A 437 34.68 -4.34 -6.10
C LYS A 437 35.18 -3.03 -5.50
N VAL A 438 34.39 -1.96 -5.57
CA VAL A 438 34.73 -0.65 -4.98
C VAL A 438 34.82 -0.73 -3.46
N ILE A 439 33.88 -1.42 -2.80
CA ILE A 439 33.91 -1.62 -1.34
C ILE A 439 35.16 -2.40 -0.92
N LYS A 440 35.52 -3.48 -1.65
CA LYS A 440 36.78 -4.23 -1.43
C LYS A 440 38.01 -3.34 -1.55
N ASN A 441 38.11 -2.59 -2.65
CA ASN A 441 39.28 -1.74 -2.93
C ASN A 441 39.47 -0.63 -1.88
N LYS A 442 38.41 -0.23 -1.18
CA LYS A 442 38.45 0.78 -0.11
C LYS A 442 38.83 0.23 1.26
N GLY A 443 39.19 -1.05 1.36
CA GLY A 443 39.59 -1.67 2.63
C GLY A 443 38.43 -1.81 3.62
N LEU A 444 37.18 -1.75 3.13
CA LEU A 444 35.98 -2.07 3.89
C LEU A 444 35.71 -3.59 3.86
N GLU A 445 36.78 -4.40 3.86
CA GLU A 445 36.77 -5.88 3.67
C GLU A 445 35.81 -6.61 4.62
N ILE A 446 35.51 -6.03 5.79
CA ILE A 446 34.50 -6.54 6.74
C ILE A 446 33.13 -6.68 6.06
N LEU A 447 32.81 -5.90 5.01
CA LEU A 447 31.57 -5.99 4.24
C LEU A 447 31.62 -6.95 3.05
N VAL A 448 32.77 -7.55 2.69
CA VAL A 448 32.91 -8.22 1.38
C VAL A 448 33.72 -9.52 1.35
N GLU A 449 34.34 -9.94 2.46
CA GLU A 449 34.86 -11.30 2.62
C GLU A 449 34.05 -12.04 3.68
N ASP A 450 33.31 -13.06 3.24
CA ASP A 450 32.54 -13.98 4.06
C ASP A 450 31.61 -13.32 5.10
N THR A 451 31.06 -12.14 4.78
CA THR A 451 30.21 -11.39 5.71
C THR A 451 28.80 -11.97 5.75
N VAL A 452 28.60 -12.77 6.79
CA VAL A 452 27.32 -13.36 7.19
C VAL A 452 26.33 -12.27 7.60
N PHE A 453 25.31 -12.00 6.78
CA PHE A 453 24.15 -11.20 7.18
C PHE A 453 23.17 -12.07 7.98
N VAL A 454 23.56 -12.50 9.18
CA VAL A 454 22.58 -13.09 10.12
C VAL A 454 21.99 -11.93 10.91
N LYS A 455 20.72 -11.62 10.62
CA LYS A 455 19.93 -10.58 11.32
C LYS A 455 19.92 -10.76 12.85
N ASP A 456 20.19 -11.99 13.33
CA ASP A 456 20.26 -12.37 14.74
C ASP A 456 21.67 -12.73 15.27
N GLY A 457 22.73 -12.38 14.53
CA GLY A 457 24.10 -12.76 14.86
C GLY A 457 24.38 -14.25 14.61
N TYR A 458 25.58 -14.54 14.11
CA TYR A 458 26.08 -15.90 13.94
C TYR A 458 25.89 -16.71 15.24
N ASN A 459 24.94 -17.63 15.26
CA ASN A 459 24.84 -18.59 16.34
C ASN A 459 25.84 -19.71 16.05
N ALA A 460 27.00 -19.66 16.70
CA ALA A 460 28.06 -20.67 16.58
C ALA A 460 27.60 -22.11 16.91
N ASN A 461 26.39 -22.28 17.44
CA ASN A 461 25.76 -23.57 17.74
C ASN A 461 24.81 -24.06 16.64
N GLN A 462 24.60 -23.31 15.56
CA GLN A 462 23.75 -23.74 14.45
C GLN A 462 24.46 -24.84 13.67
N THR A 463 23.78 -25.98 13.49
CA THR A 463 24.32 -27.11 12.73
C THR A 463 24.20 -26.76 11.24
N LEU A 464 25.32 -26.73 10.53
CA LEU A 464 25.36 -26.40 9.11
C LEU A 464 24.51 -27.40 8.30
N ARG A 465 23.59 -26.87 7.49
CA ARG A 465 22.80 -27.66 6.56
C ARG A 465 23.51 -27.77 5.20
N PRO A 466 23.16 -28.76 4.37
CA PRO A 466 23.93 -29.02 3.16
C PRO A 466 23.81 -27.94 2.06
N MET A 467 22.78 -27.07 2.08
CA MET A 467 22.66 -25.90 1.17
C MET A 467 23.04 -24.55 1.81
N ASP A 468 23.60 -24.56 3.02
CA ASP A 468 24.03 -23.32 3.71
C ASP A 468 25.34 -22.74 3.16
N GLU A 469 26.05 -23.41 2.25
CA GLU A 469 27.32 -22.92 1.69
C GLU A 469 27.20 -21.54 1.00
N GLY A 470 25.99 -21.17 0.55
CA GLY A 470 25.69 -19.84 0.00
C GLY A 470 25.57 -18.72 1.05
N ASN A 471 25.31 -19.04 2.33
CA ASN A 471 25.18 -18.04 3.40
C ASN A 471 26.49 -17.30 3.71
N TYR A 472 27.62 -17.82 3.23
CA TYR A 472 28.94 -17.20 3.37
C TYR A 472 29.30 -16.26 2.23
N ILE A 473 28.42 -16.11 1.24
CA ILE A 473 28.62 -15.14 0.17
C ILE A 473 28.03 -13.79 0.63
N ASP A 474 28.66 -12.69 0.21
CA ASP A 474 28.08 -11.35 0.33
C ASP A 474 26.64 -11.30 -0.23
N TYR A 475 25.78 -10.49 0.38
CA TYR A 475 24.37 -10.38 0.01
C TYR A 475 24.16 -10.05 -1.48
N HIS A 476 24.93 -9.10 -2.04
CA HIS A 476 24.79 -8.70 -3.43
C HIS A 476 25.32 -9.77 -4.39
N LEU A 477 26.40 -10.46 -4.02
CA LEU A 477 26.88 -11.62 -4.78
C LEU A 477 25.88 -12.79 -4.76
N ASN A 478 25.19 -13.01 -3.64
CA ASN A 478 24.12 -14.00 -3.51
C ASN A 478 22.93 -13.70 -4.44
N GLN A 479 22.55 -12.42 -4.54
CA GLN A 479 21.53 -11.97 -5.49
C GLN A 479 21.93 -12.30 -6.93
N ILE A 480 23.17 -11.97 -7.35
CA ILE A 480 23.64 -12.24 -8.71
C ILE A 480 23.80 -13.76 -8.97
N PHE A 481 24.25 -14.54 -7.98
CA PHE A 481 24.33 -15.99 -8.09
C PHE A 481 22.94 -16.62 -8.26
N THR A 482 21.94 -16.14 -7.53
CA THR A 482 20.55 -16.60 -7.68
C THR A 482 20.00 -16.25 -9.05
N ASN A 483 20.33 -15.07 -9.60
CA ASN A 483 19.97 -14.71 -10.97
C ASN A 483 20.52 -15.72 -11.99
N TYR A 484 21.77 -16.18 -11.80
CA TYR A 484 22.35 -17.25 -12.62
C TYR A 484 21.59 -18.57 -12.45
N LEU A 485 21.30 -18.99 -11.21
CA LEU A 485 20.55 -20.24 -10.98
C LEU A 485 19.18 -20.19 -11.67
N ILE A 486 18.49 -19.06 -11.60
CA ILE A 486 17.19 -18.88 -12.26
C ILE A 486 17.34 -18.86 -13.79
N HIS A 487 18.40 -18.27 -14.33
CA HIS A 487 18.67 -18.30 -15.76
C HIS A 487 18.92 -19.73 -16.28
N GLU A 488 19.78 -20.48 -15.59
CA GLU A 488 20.20 -21.82 -16.01
C GLU A 488 19.12 -22.88 -15.76
N TYR A 489 18.46 -22.81 -14.60
CA TYR A 489 17.56 -23.86 -14.11
C TYR A 489 16.08 -23.48 -14.13
N GLY A 490 15.75 -22.21 -14.40
CA GLY A 490 14.39 -21.69 -14.47
C GLY A 490 13.82 -21.26 -13.12
N LEU A 491 13.00 -20.20 -13.12
CA LEU A 491 12.37 -19.66 -11.91
C LEU A 491 11.52 -20.71 -11.19
N GLU A 492 10.79 -21.53 -11.94
CA GLU A 492 9.96 -22.60 -11.41
C GLU A 492 10.72 -23.52 -10.46
N LYS A 493 11.91 -23.94 -10.86
CA LYS A 493 12.75 -24.83 -10.07
C LYS A 493 13.22 -24.18 -8.77
N LEU A 494 13.51 -22.89 -8.78
CA LEU A 494 13.89 -22.17 -7.55
C LEU A 494 12.68 -21.88 -6.65
N LEU A 495 11.48 -21.67 -7.21
CA LEU A 495 10.28 -21.49 -6.40
C LEU A 495 9.88 -22.78 -5.68
N TYR A 496 10.02 -23.96 -6.31
CA TYR A 496 9.79 -25.23 -5.62
C TYR A 496 10.73 -25.44 -4.43
N LEU A 497 11.97 -24.90 -4.46
CA LEU A 497 12.85 -24.96 -3.28
C LEU A 497 12.22 -24.32 -2.04
N ARG A 498 11.30 -23.36 -2.18
CA ARG A 498 10.65 -22.70 -1.04
C ARG A 498 9.75 -23.64 -0.21
N VAL A 499 9.43 -24.82 -0.73
CA VAL A 499 8.58 -25.83 -0.06
C VAL A 499 9.30 -27.16 0.17
N GLU A 500 10.61 -27.20 -0.04
CA GLU A 500 11.43 -28.39 0.20
C GLU A 500 11.97 -28.45 1.65
N ASP A 501 12.41 -29.65 2.05
CA ASP A 501 13.06 -29.87 3.35
C ASP A 501 14.59 -29.65 3.24
N PHE A 502 15.06 -28.52 3.73
CA PHE A 502 16.48 -28.15 3.70
C PHE A 502 17.34 -28.84 4.75
N ASP A 503 16.79 -29.62 5.68
CA ASP A 503 17.61 -30.34 6.66
C ASP A 503 18.42 -31.47 5.99
N ILE A 504 18.01 -31.93 4.81
CA ILE A 504 18.65 -33.02 4.07
C ILE A 504 19.05 -32.67 2.63
N LEU A 505 18.55 -31.56 2.09
CA LEU A 505 18.76 -31.20 0.69
C LEU A 505 20.16 -30.63 0.45
N THR A 506 20.84 -31.11 -0.61
CA THR A 506 22.15 -30.60 -1.06
C THR A 506 22.07 -29.95 -2.44
N TYR A 507 23.08 -29.15 -2.81
CA TYR A 507 23.21 -28.64 -4.18
C TYR A 507 23.32 -29.76 -5.22
N GLU A 508 24.05 -30.84 -4.92
CA GLU A 508 24.22 -31.97 -5.84
C GLU A 508 22.89 -32.70 -6.08
N ASP A 509 22.10 -32.93 -5.03
CA ASP A 509 20.80 -33.60 -5.14
C ASP A 509 19.83 -32.80 -6.00
N TYR A 510 19.82 -31.47 -5.85
CA TYR A 510 18.84 -30.62 -6.51
C TYR A 510 19.27 -30.16 -7.92
N PHE A 511 20.53 -29.73 -8.08
CA PHE A 511 21.06 -29.17 -9.32
C PHE A 511 21.95 -30.14 -10.11
N GLY A 512 22.30 -31.29 -9.54
CA GLY A 512 23.22 -32.26 -10.16
C GLY A 512 24.68 -31.82 -10.14
N LYS A 513 25.01 -30.75 -9.40
CA LYS A 513 26.35 -30.15 -9.31
C LYS A 513 26.61 -29.66 -7.90
N GLY A 514 27.86 -29.78 -7.44
CA GLY A 514 28.27 -29.18 -6.18
C GLY A 514 28.31 -27.66 -6.26
N TYR A 515 28.25 -26.98 -5.11
CA TYR A 515 28.32 -25.52 -5.05
C TYR A 515 29.56 -24.94 -5.74
N GLY A 516 30.73 -25.58 -5.58
CA GLY A 516 31.97 -25.15 -6.25
C GLY A 516 31.89 -25.21 -7.78
N GLU A 517 31.20 -26.21 -8.35
CA GLU A 517 30.95 -26.32 -9.78
C GLU A 517 29.97 -25.24 -10.24
N LEU A 518 28.87 -25.05 -9.52
CA LEU A 518 27.88 -24.01 -9.80
C LEU A 518 28.50 -22.61 -9.76
N LYS A 519 29.41 -22.34 -8.83
CA LYS A 519 30.15 -21.09 -8.75
C LYS A 519 31.07 -20.87 -9.96
N ALA A 520 31.76 -21.93 -10.41
CA ALA A 520 32.59 -21.84 -11.61
C ALA A 520 31.75 -21.57 -12.87
N ASP A 521 30.60 -22.25 -13.00
CA ASP A 521 29.65 -22.04 -14.09
C ASP A 521 29.03 -20.64 -14.06
N TRP A 522 28.70 -20.13 -12.88
CA TRP A 522 28.22 -18.77 -12.70
C TRP A 522 29.22 -17.72 -13.23
N MET A 523 30.49 -17.85 -12.86
CA MET A 523 31.53 -16.94 -13.36
C MET A 523 31.67 -16.98 -14.88
N LYS A 524 31.50 -18.16 -15.48
CA LYS A 524 31.47 -18.33 -16.93
C LYS A 524 30.23 -17.66 -17.54
N TYR A 525 29.05 -17.88 -16.96
CA TYR A 525 27.79 -17.26 -17.38
C TYR A 525 27.91 -15.74 -17.45
N LEU A 526 28.49 -15.09 -16.43
CA LEU A 526 28.68 -13.63 -16.42
C LEU A 526 29.52 -13.15 -17.62
N LYS A 527 30.64 -13.83 -17.89
CA LYS A 527 31.54 -13.50 -19.00
C LYS A 527 30.92 -13.73 -20.38
N GLU A 528 30.04 -14.71 -20.50
CA GLU A 528 29.36 -15.02 -21.77
C GLU A 528 28.18 -14.09 -22.05
N ASN A 529 27.50 -13.58 -21.01
CA ASN A 529 26.24 -12.84 -21.16
C ASN A 529 26.36 -11.33 -20.98
N ILE A 530 27.45 -10.85 -20.37
CA ILE A 530 27.72 -9.42 -20.20
C ILE A 530 29.06 -9.09 -20.87
N LYS A 531 29.00 -8.40 -22.00
CA LYS A 531 30.20 -7.97 -22.72
C LYS A 531 31.02 -7.03 -21.84
N ALA A 532 32.34 -7.14 -21.93
CA ALA A 532 33.29 -6.31 -21.17
C ALA A 532 33.16 -6.38 -19.64
N ILE A 533 32.44 -7.37 -19.08
CA ILE A 533 32.28 -7.52 -17.62
C ILE A 533 33.62 -7.65 -16.88
N GLU A 534 34.67 -8.12 -17.55
CA GLU A 534 36.03 -8.23 -16.99
C GLU A 534 36.63 -6.88 -16.58
N LEU A 535 36.08 -5.74 -17.02
CA LEU A 535 36.48 -4.42 -16.54
C LEU A 535 36.11 -4.19 -15.06
N ILE A 536 34.99 -4.80 -14.62
CA ILE A 536 34.40 -4.60 -13.30
C ILE A 536 34.39 -5.86 -12.43
N LEU A 537 34.74 -7.04 -12.97
CA LEU A 537 35.24 -8.17 -12.18
C LEU A 537 36.66 -7.90 -11.67
#